data_AF-A0A3Q1B5X2-F1
#
_entry.id   AF-A0A3Q1B5X2-F1
#
_cell.length_a   1.000
_cell.length_b   1.000
_cell.length_c   1.000
_cell.angle_alpha   90.00
_cell.angle_beta   90.00
_cell.angle_gamma   90.00
#
_symmetry.space_group_name_H-M   'P 1'
#
loop_
_entity.id
_entity.type
_entity.pdbx_description
1 polymer ?
#
loop_
_entity_poly.entity_id
_entity_poly.type
_entity_poly.pdbx_seq_one_letter_code
_entity_poly.pdbx_strand_id
1 'polypeptide(L)'
;MLGHDIEDYDAPKRKRKMLNIAEKVKLLDMLKEGRSYAAVGHHYGINESSVRSIKKEENNIRKTAAISFNKDAKRVVTVQVEDFGPSTSADHAVTSRFNASKGWFQKFQKRFGLKNVLLHGEAASANTAGAEAYVNNKFKAIIEEGGYKPEQVFNMDETGLFWKRMPSRTFIMQEEAKAPGFKAQKDRLTLVMCGNAAGFMIKPGLIYRSKNPRAMKNKNMDALPVYWMHNAKAWMTKALNLDWFKQCFIPEVKRYLREKGLDFKVLLLLDNAGGHADDLSYDSVQIEFLPPSTTSLIQPLDQGIIRAFKALYTHNTLQQLVDAVDSDQDFSLKDYWRGYTIASCLQNIQRAIQEMKPETLNACWKKLWPEAVQTPNGGSLDDIHHSTVDTAVNLAKQLGGDGFNDMTLDDINALIDAHTHPLTDEDLTEKKNSSSRINTLMLKVMRTYTL
;
A
#
# COMPACT_ATOMS: atom_id res chain seq x y z
N MET A 1 19.23 22.87 66.56
CA MET A 1 20.49 22.12 66.71
C MET A 1 20.15 20.65 66.73
N LEU A 2 20.72 19.73 65.97
CA LEU A 2 21.68 19.70 64.88
C LEU A 2 21.47 18.29 64.28
N GLY A 3 21.38 18.19 62.96
CA GLY A 3 21.33 16.91 62.25
C GLY A 3 22.72 16.34 61.97
N HIS A 4 22.74 15.29 61.14
CA HIS A 4 23.88 14.57 60.54
C HIS A 4 24.53 13.49 61.42
N ASP A 5 24.89 12.29 60.96
CA ASP A 5 24.76 11.59 59.66
C ASP A 5 25.10 10.11 59.91
N ILE A 6 24.43 9.19 59.23
CA ILE A 6 24.98 7.83 59.01
C ILE A 6 25.05 7.66 57.49
N GLU A 7 26.26 7.82 56.96
CA GLU A 7 26.61 7.51 55.57
C GLU A 7 26.46 6.00 55.34
N ASP A 8 25.50 5.61 54.51
CA ASP A 8 25.38 4.26 53.97
C ASP A 8 26.22 4.19 52.69
N TYR A 9 27.38 3.54 52.78
CA TYR A 9 28.30 3.32 51.64
C TYR A 9 27.67 2.31 50.66
N ASP A 10 27.02 2.81 49.61
CA ASP A 10 26.51 1.98 48.50
C ASP A 10 27.68 1.39 47.70
N ALA A 11 27.96 0.10 47.90
CA ALA A 11 28.96 -0.63 47.14
C ALA A 11 28.51 -0.79 45.67
N PRO A 12 29.35 -0.48 44.67
CA PRO A 12 28.92 -0.46 43.27
C PRO A 12 28.48 -1.85 42.79
N LYS A 13 27.20 -1.97 42.40
CA LYS A 13 26.64 -3.18 41.77
C LYS A 13 27.37 -3.48 40.45
N ARG A 14 28.10 -4.61 40.40
CA ARG A 14 28.84 -5.10 39.21
C ARG A 14 27.90 -5.24 38.00
N LYS A 15 28.23 -4.57 36.87
CA LYS A 15 27.53 -4.72 35.58
C LYS A 15 27.49 -6.19 35.15
N ARG A 16 26.30 -6.70 34.80
CA ARG A 16 26.12 -8.06 34.23
C ARG A 16 26.83 -8.15 32.88
N LYS A 17 27.91 -8.93 32.82
CA LYS A 17 28.62 -9.24 31.57
C LYS A 17 27.89 -10.36 30.82
N MET A 18 27.49 -10.10 29.58
CA MET A 18 26.85 -11.10 28.71
C MET A 18 27.90 -11.75 27.79
N LEU A 19 28.10 -13.06 27.94
CA LEU A 19 28.98 -13.83 27.06
C LEU A 19 28.27 -14.25 25.77
N ASN A 20 28.95 -14.14 24.63
CA ASN A 20 28.48 -14.63 23.34
C ASN A 20 28.64 -16.16 23.22
N ILE A 21 28.09 -16.77 22.16
CA ILE A 21 28.10 -18.23 21.99
C ILE A 21 29.52 -18.79 21.90
N ALA A 22 30.43 -18.11 21.21
CA ALA A 22 31.82 -18.55 21.07
C ALA A 22 32.57 -18.52 22.42
N GLU A 23 32.37 -17.47 23.20
CA GLU A 23 32.94 -17.33 24.55
C GLU A 23 32.40 -18.39 25.50
N LYS A 24 31.09 -18.72 25.41
CA LYS A 24 30.49 -19.79 26.20
C LYS A 24 31.06 -21.17 25.83
N VAL A 25 31.35 -21.42 24.55
CA VAL A 25 32.00 -22.68 24.13
C VAL A 25 33.42 -22.77 24.71
N LYS A 26 34.23 -21.71 24.60
CA LYS A 26 35.58 -21.67 25.19
C LYS A 26 35.55 -21.84 26.72
N LEU A 27 34.57 -21.23 27.38
CA LEU A 27 34.33 -21.41 28.81
C LEU A 27 34.06 -22.89 29.15
N LEU A 28 33.23 -23.58 28.37
CA LEU A 28 32.92 -25.00 28.56
C LEU A 28 34.14 -25.90 28.30
N ASP A 29 34.99 -25.55 27.34
CA ASP A 29 36.24 -26.26 27.05
C ASP A 29 37.22 -26.14 28.22
N MET A 30 37.37 -24.95 28.82
CA MET A 30 38.20 -24.76 30.02
C MET A 30 37.73 -25.59 31.22
N LEU A 31 36.41 -25.82 31.37
CA LEU A 31 35.88 -26.74 32.38
C LEU A 31 36.19 -28.20 32.05
N LYS A 32 36.19 -28.57 30.76
CA LYS A 32 36.54 -29.93 30.30
C LYS A 32 38.03 -30.23 30.50
N GLU A 33 38.88 -29.20 30.40
CA GLU A 33 40.31 -29.25 30.73
C GLU A 33 40.60 -29.34 32.24
N GLY A 34 39.57 -29.41 33.08
CA GLY A 34 39.70 -29.66 34.52
C GLY A 34 39.80 -28.39 35.39
N ARG A 35 39.58 -27.20 34.84
CA ARG A 35 39.53 -25.97 35.68
C ARG A 35 38.26 -25.94 36.53
N SER A 36 38.38 -25.43 37.76
CA SER A 36 37.25 -25.28 38.65
C SER A 36 36.28 -24.17 38.20
N TYR A 37 35.01 -24.29 38.57
CA TYR A 37 33.99 -23.29 38.25
C TYR A 37 34.34 -21.88 38.76
N ALA A 38 34.98 -21.78 39.92
CA ALA A 38 35.44 -20.51 40.50
C ALA A 38 36.56 -19.87 39.66
N ALA A 39 37.54 -20.67 39.22
CA ALA A 39 38.64 -20.18 38.39
C ALA A 39 38.17 -19.70 37.02
N VAL A 40 37.23 -20.44 36.40
CA VAL A 40 36.61 -20.06 35.13
C VAL A 40 35.72 -18.82 35.30
N GLY A 41 34.97 -18.71 36.40
CA GLY A 41 34.18 -17.53 36.72
C GLY A 41 35.05 -16.27 36.86
N HIS A 42 36.17 -16.38 37.58
CA HIS A 42 37.14 -15.29 37.70
C HIS A 42 37.73 -14.87 36.35
N HIS A 43 38.12 -15.83 35.50
CA HIS A 43 38.69 -15.57 34.17
C HIS A 43 37.74 -14.74 33.28
N TYR A 44 36.44 -15.05 33.30
CA TYR A 44 35.45 -14.33 32.50
C TYR A 44 34.82 -13.13 33.22
N GLY A 45 35.10 -12.94 34.51
CA GLY A 45 34.51 -11.89 35.34
C GLY A 45 33.02 -12.12 35.65
N ILE A 46 32.59 -13.39 35.79
CA ILE A 46 31.20 -13.79 36.08
C ILE A 46 31.13 -14.68 37.33
N ASN A 47 29.97 -14.68 37.99
CA ASN A 47 29.77 -15.47 39.21
C ASN A 47 29.77 -16.97 38.89
N GLU A 48 30.24 -17.78 39.85
CA GLU A 48 30.30 -19.24 39.73
C GLU A 48 28.93 -19.87 39.39
N SER A 49 27.85 -19.32 39.95
CA SER A 49 26.47 -19.74 39.65
C SER A 49 26.10 -19.56 38.17
N SER A 50 26.65 -18.54 37.51
CA SER A 50 26.47 -18.30 36.08
C SER A 50 27.26 -19.32 35.25
N VAL A 51 28.47 -19.66 35.68
CA VAL A 51 29.29 -20.72 35.05
C VAL A 51 28.58 -22.07 35.14
N ARG A 52 28.00 -22.40 36.30
CA ARG A 52 27.22 -23.64 36.51
C ARG A 52 25.96 -23.67 35.63
N SER A 53 25.26 -22.55 35.51
CA SER A 53 24.09 -22.43 34.62
C SER A 53 24.48 -22.63 33.15
N ILE A 54 25.63 -22.09 32.72
CA ILE A 54 26.15 -22.28 31.37
C ILE A 54 26.53 -23.74 31.12
N LYS A 55 27.15 -24.43 32.11
CA LYS A 55 27.48 -25.85 32.01
C LYS A 55 26.24 -26.74 31.86
N LYS A 56 25.13 -26.40 32.54
CA LYS A 56 23.86 -27.12 32.41
C LYS A 56 23.30 -27.08 30.97
N GLU A 57 23.56 -26.00 30.24
CA GLU A 57 23.10 -25.79 28.87
C GLU A 57 24.13 -26.19 27.79
N GLU A 58 25.20 -26.93 28.15
CA GLU A 58 26.32 -27.24 27.25
C GLU A 58 25.88 -27.83 25.90
N ASN A 59 24.99 -28.81 25.92
CA ASN A 59 24.52 -29.49 24.70
C ASN A 59 23.81 -28.53 23.74
N ASN A 60 22.97 -27.63 24.27
CA ASN A 60 22.25 -26.63 23.48
C ASN A 60 23.21 -25.56 22.93
N ILE A 61 24.17 -25.12 23.74
CA ILE A 61 25.17 -24.12 23.35
C ILE A 61 26.07 -24.67 22.23
N ARG A 62 26.56 -25.92 22.35
CA ARG A 62 27.40 -26.55 21.32
C ARG A 62 26.63 -26.84 20.02
N LYS A 63 25.35 -27.28 20.10
CA LYS A 63 24.48 -27.41 18.91
C LYS A 63 24.28 -26.07 18.19
N THR A 64 24.02 -25.01 18.95
CA THR A 64 23.82 -23.66 18.38
C THR A 64 25.11 -23.12 17.75
N ALA A 65 26.27 -23.37 18.37
CA ALA A 65 27.56 -23.04 17.80
C ALA A 65 27.80 -23.77 16.46
N ALA A 66 27.55 -25.08 16.40
CA ALA A 66 27.71 -25.87 15.17
C ALA A 66 26.86 -25.35 14.00
N ILE A 67 25.63 -24.89 14.27
CA ILE A 67 24.76 -24.27 13.25
C ILE A 67 25.29 -22.89 12.84
N SER A 68 25.77 -22.10 13.80
CA SER A 68 26.20 -20.71 13.57
C SER A 68 27.57 -20.59 12.85
N PHE A 69 28.37 -21.66 12.81
CA PHE A 69 29.68 -21.69 12.16
C PHE A 69 29.70 -22.41 10.80
N ASN A 70 28.56 -22.98 10.36
CA ASN A 70 28.45 -23.57 9.03
C ASN A 70 28.12 -22.48 8.00
N LYS A 71 29.14 -21.96 7.28
CA LYS A 71 29.01 -20.82 6.36
C LYS A 71 28.38 -21.13 5.00
N ASP A 72 28.08 -22.40 4.69
CA ASP A 72 27.65 -22.82 3.35
C ASP A 72 26.15 -23.20 3.22
N ALA A 73 25.35 -23.03 4.26
CA ALA A 73 23.91 -23.30 4.15
C ALA A 73 23.14 -22.09 3.57
N LYS A 74 22.93 -22.08 2.24
CA LYS A 74 21.91 -21.23 1.60
C LYS A 74 20.54 -21.56 2.20
N ARG A 75 19.95 -20.62 2.94
CA ARG A 75 18.59 -20.76 3.49
C ARG A 75 17.58 -20.10 2.56
N VAL A 76 16.91 -20.93 1.76
CA VAL A 76 15.59 -20.64 1.19
C VAL A 76 14.56 -21.16 2.20
N VAL A 77 13.63 -20.31 2.63
CA VAL A 77 12.50 -20.73 3.48
C VAL A 77 11.26 -20.69 2.60
N THR A 78 10.86 -21.85 2.09
CA THR A 78 9.52 -22.06 1.54
C THR A 78 8.63 -22.48 2.69
N VAL A 79 7.62 -21.67 3.02
CA VAL A 79 6.56 -22.06 3.95
C VAL A 79 5.48 -22.76 3.12
N GLN A 80 5.43 -24.09 3.23
CA GLN A 80 4.26 -24.87 2.81
C GLN A 80 3.19 -24.68 3.88
N VAL A 81 2.03 -24.17 3.49
CA VAL A 81 0.84 -24.08 4.35
C VAL A 81 0.01 -25.33 4.06
N GLU A 82 -0.02 -26.29 4.98
CA GLU A 82 -0.93 -27.44 4.89
C GLU A 82 -2.29 -27.08 5.50
N ASP A 83 -3.34 -27.23 4.70
CA ASP A 83 -4.75 -27.18 5.08
C ASP A 83 -5.09 -28.38 6.00
N PHE A 84 -5.67 -28.11 7.17
CA PHE A 84 -6.19 -29.16 8.04
C PHE A 84 -7.68 -29.41 7.79
N GLY A 85 -7.98 -30.44 6.99
CA GLY A 85 -9.26 -31.16 7.05
C GLY A 85 -9.29 -32.14 8.25
N PRO A 86 -10.47 -32.60 8.70
CA PRO A 86 -10.57 -33.39 9.92
C PRO A 86 -10.24 -34.85 9.62
N SER A 87 -9.20 -35.39 10.23
CA SER A 87 -9.00 -36.83 10.32
C SER A 87 -8.40 -37.22 11.66
N THR A 88 -9.12 -38.14 12.29
CA THR A 88 -8.86 -38.83 13.54
C THR A 88 -7.59 -39.67 13.49
N SER A 89 -6.70 -39.52 14.46
CA SER A 89 -5.89 -40.58 15.10
C SER A 89 -4.96 -39.95 16.13
N ALA A 90 -4.97 -40.49 17.35
CA ALA A 90 -4.24 -39.96 18.49
C ALA A 90 -2.73 -40.25 18.37
N ASP A 91 -1.92 -39.19 18.48
CA ASP A 91 -0.62 -39.25 19.15
C ASP A 91 -0.30 -37.88 19.74
N HIS A 92 -0.21 -37.82 21.07
CA HIS A 92 0.01 -36.59 21.83
C HIS A 92 1.47 -36.12 21.74
N ALA A 93 1.83 -35.43 20.66
CA ALA A 93 2.96 -34.50 20.69
C ALA A 93 2.49 -33.17 21.28
N VAL A 94 2.86 -32.88 22.53
CA VAL A 94 2.69 -31.55 23.12
C VAL A 94 3.63 -30.59 22.40
N THR A 95 3.19 -30.05 21.26
CA THR A 95 3.81 -28.87 20.67
C THR A 95 3.50 -27.72 21.60
N SER A 96 4.47 -27.32 22.43
CA SER A 96 4.37 -26.05 23.13
C SER A 96 4.18 -24.96 22.09
N ARG A 97 3.01 -24.32 22.09
CA ARG A 97 2.72 -23.19 21.20
C ARG A 97 3.81 -22.15 21.46
N PHE A 98 4.63 -21.89 20.44
CA PHE A 98 5.62 -20.83 20.51
C PHE A 98 4.89 -19.51 20.79
N ASN A 99 5.13 -18.94 21.97
CA ASN A 99 4.52 -17.69 22.41
C ASN A 99 5.62 -16.64 22.49
N ALA A 100 5.56 -15.65 21.62
CA ALA A 100 6.52 -14.56 21.58
C ALA A 100 5.81 -13.22 21.74
N SER A 101 6.45 -12.31 22.47
CA SER A 101 5.97 -10.94 22.59
C SER A 101 6.12 -10.20 21.25
N LYS A 102 5.25 -9.19 21.03
CA LYS A 102 5.35 -8.29 19.86
C LYS A 102 6.77 -7.70 19.72
N GLY A 103 7.40 -7.33 20.84
CA GLY A 103 8.76 -6.79 20.85
C GLY A 103 9.84 -7.81 20.47
N TRP A 104 9.64 -9.10 20.74
CA TRP A 104 10.53 -10.15 20.24
C TRP A 104 10.42 -10.28 18.72
N PHE A 105 9.19 -10.31 18.20
CA PHE A 105 8.93 -10.46 16.76
C PHE A 105 9.47 -9.28 15.95
N GLN A 106 9.27 -8.04 16.40
CA GLN A 106 9.83 -6.84 15.75
C GLN A 106 11.37 -6.86 15.72
N LYS A 107 12.01 -7.24 16.83
CA LYS A 107 13.48 -7.37 16.90
C LYS A 107 13.99 -8.52 16.05
N PHE A 108 13.23 -9.60 15.94
CA PHE A 108 13.52 -10.74 15.09
C PHE A 108 13.46 -10.32 13.61
N GLN A 109 12.37 -9.69 13.16
CA GLN A 109 12.24 -9.17 11.80
C GLN A 109 13.39 -8.21 11.46
N LYS A 110 13.71 -7.27 12.35
CA LYS A 110 14.83 -6.33 12.18
C LYS A 110 16.19 -7.02 12.11
N ARG A 111 16.43 -8.02 12.95
CA ARG A 111 17.71 -8.76 12.98
C ARG A 111 17.96 -9.58 11.72
N PHE A 112 16.90 -10.14 11.14
CA PHE A 112 16.99 -11.02 9.99
C PHE A 112 16.62 -10.33 8.68
N GLY A 113 16.42 -9.00 8.68
CA GLY A 113 16.06 -8.23 7.50
C GLY A 113 14.74 -8.69 6.85
N LEU A 114 13.85 -9.31 7.63
CA LEU A 114 12.57 -9.82 7.14
C LEU A 114 11.66 -8.63 6.89
N LYS A 115 11.41 -8.35 5.63
CA LYS A 115 10.41 -7.38 5.19
C LYS A 115 9.13 -8.14 4.82
N ASN A 116 7.98 -7.58 5.17
CA ASN A 116 6.74 -8.05 4.60
C ASN A 116 6.74 -7.62 3.14
N VAL A 117 6.98 -8.56 2.22
CA VAL A 117 6.91 -8.30 0.79
C VAL A 117 5.55 -8.82 0.33
N LEU A 118 4.64 -7.91 0.02
CA LEU A 118 3.43 -8.25 -0.71
C LEU A 118 3.87 -8.64 -2.13
N LEU A 119 3.97 -9.94 -2.41
CA LEU A 119 4.31 -10.42 -3.76
C LEU A 119 3.18 -10.02 -4.72
N HIS A 120 3.48 -9.08 -5.61
CA HIS A 120 2.56 -8.65 -6.66
C HIS A 120 2.45 -9.78 -7.70
N GLY A 121 1.25 -10.34 -7.88
CA GLY A 121 1.02 -11.48 -8.77
C GLY A 121 1.39 -11.23 -10.24
N GLU A 122 1.29 -9.98 -10.71
CA GLU A 122 1.59 -9.61 -12.10
C GLU A 122 3.08 -9.46 -12.39
N ALA A 123 3.91 -9.12 -11.39
CA ALA A 123 5.34 -8.94 -11.59
C ALA A 123 6.06 -10.26 -11.87
N ALA A 124 5.53 -11.37 -11.36
CA ALA A 124 6.10 -12.71 -11.55
C ALA A 124 5.85 -13.28 -12.96
N SER A 125 4.86 -12.77 -13.69
CA SER A 125 4.50 -13.19 -15.06
C SER A 125 4.83 -12.15 -16.13
N ALA A 126 5.59 -11.10 -15.78
CA ALA A 126 5.85 -9.97 -16.67
C ALA A 126 6.75 -10.36 -17.85
N ASN A 127 6.40 -9.92 -19.06
CA ASN A 127 7.16 -10.22 -20.27
C ASN A 127 8.25 -9.18 -20.52
N THR A 128 9.41 -9.35 -19.88
CA THR A 128 10.54 -8.42 -20.01
C THR A 128 11.05 -8.29 -21.43
N ALA A 129 11.18 -9.40 -22.17
CA ALA A 129 11.65 -9.38 -23.55
C ALA A 129 10.68 -8.64 -24.49
N GLY A 130 9.37 -8.85 -24.30
CA GLY A 130 8.34 -8.13 -25.04
C GLY A 130 8.32 -6.63 -24.74
N ALA A 131 8.52 -6.26 -23.48
CA ALA A 131 8.63 -4.87 -23.06
C ALA A 131 9.85 -4.18 -23.70
N GLU A 132 11.04 -4.79 -23.61
CA GLU A 132 12.27 -4.26 -24.21
C GLU A 132 12.16 -4.14 -25.73
N ALA A 133 11.63 -5.17 -26.41
CA ALA A 133 11.43 -5.14 -27.85
C ALA A 133 10.44 -4.04 -28.28
N TYR A 134 9.39 -3.82 -27.49
CA TYR A 134 8.43 -2.75 -27.76
C TYR A 134 9.05 -1.36 -27.57
N VAL A 135 9.74 -1.12 -26.45
CA VAL A 135 10.40 0.16 -26.15
C VAL A 135 11.45 0.50 -27.20
N ASN A 136 12.37 -0.44 -27.48
CA ASN A 136 13.54 -0.17 -28.33
C ASN A 136 13.22 -0.14 -29.82
N ASN A 137 12.13 -0.78 -30.26
CA ASN A 137 11.75 -0.85 -31.67
C ASN A 137 10.46 -0.08 -31.93
N LYS A 138 9.30 -0.65 -31.58
CA LYS A 138 7.99 -0.16 -32.03
C LYS A 138 7.69 1.24 -31.49
N PHE A 139 7.83 1.43 -30.18
CA PHE A 139 7.55 2.73 -29.55
C PHE A 139 8.50 3.81 -30.08
N LYS A 140 9.80 3.51 -30.16
CA LYS A 140 10.80 4.44 -30.72
C LYS A 140 10.47 4.85 -32.16
N ALA A 141 10.11 3.90 -33.02
CA ALA A 141 9.68 4.19 -34.39
C ALA A 141 8.44 5.10 -34.44
N ILE A 142 7.42 4.82 -33.61
CA ILE A 142 6.21 5.66 -33.52
C ILE A 142 6.57 7.11 -33.12
N ILE A 143 7.47 7.27 -32.14
CA ILE A 143 7.91 8.60 -31.69
C ILE A 143 8.69 9.34 -32.78
N GLU A 144 9.65 8.68 -33.42
CA GLU A 144 10.52 9.28 -34.44
C GLU A 144 9.76 9.62 -35.73
N GLU A 145 8.99 8.67 -36.28
CA GLU A 145 8.18 8.86 -37.48
C GLU A 145 7.02 9.85 -37.24
N GLY A 146 6.43 9.78 -36.05
CA GLY A 146 5.38 10.68 -35.62
C GLY A 146 5.90 12.08 -35.23
N GLY A 147 7.19 12.26 -34.96
CA GLY A 147 7.72 13.53 -34.46
C GLY A 147 6.98 14.05 -33.23
N TYR A 148 6.55 13.14 -32.35
CA TYR A 148 5.75 13.50 -31.16
C TYR A 148 6.60 14.22 -30.12
N LYS A 149 6.04 15.26 -29.51
CA LYS A 149 6.63 15.92 -28.33
C LYS A 149 6.14 15.27 -27.03
N PRO A 150 6.86 15.41 -25.90
CA PRO A 150 6.42 14.89 -24.60
C PRO A 150 5.01 15.35 -24.20
N GLU A 151 4.60 16.55 -24.60
CA GLU A 151 3.26 17.09 -24.35
C GLU A 151 2.15 16.34 -25.11
N GLN A 152 2.49 15.62 -26.19
CA GLN A 152 1.57 14.99 -27.13
C GLN A 152 1.41 13.48 -26.91
N VAL A 153 2.22 12.87 -26.04
CA VAL A 153 2.17 11.43 -25.75
C VAL A 153 1.53 11.20 -24.39
N PHE A 154 0.34 10.63 -24.39
CA PHE A 154 -0.47 10.36 -23.22
C PHE A 154 -0.54 8.86 -22.94
N ASN A 155 -0.60 8.50 -21.66
CA ASN A 155 -0.97 7.16 -21.21
C ASN A 155 -2.27 7.27 -20.40
N MET A 156 -3.20 6.32 -20.59
CA MET A 156 -4.40 6.16 -19.77
C MET A 156 -4.39 4.79 -19.13
N ASP A 157 -4.88 4.73 -17.89
CA ASP A 157 -5.08 3.51 -17.13
C ASP A 157 -6.19 3.68 -16.09
N GLU A 158 -6.76 2.58 -15.64
CA GLU A 158 -7.79 2.56 -14.61
C GLU A 158 -7.28 2.03 -13.27
N THR A 159 -7.67 2.71 -12.20
CA THR A 159 -7.39 2.22 -10.85
C THR A 159 -8.65 2.18 -9.99
N GLY A 160 -8.76 1.13 -9.18
CA GLY A 160 -9.72 1.15 -8.08
C GLY A 160 -9.30 2.17 -7.02
N LEU A 161 -10.28 2.76 -6.35
CA LEU A 161 -10.07 3.50 -5.10
C LEU A 161 -11.08 3.05 -4.06
N PHE A 162 -10.60 2.44 -2.97
CA PHE A 162 -11.40 2.17 -1.77
C PHE A 162 -11.45 3.44 -0.90
N TRP A 163 -12.26 4.39 -1.33
CA TRP A 163 -12.26 5.77 -0.82
C TRP A 163 -12.73 5.94 0.63
N LYS A 164 -13.29 4.89 1.25
CA LYS A 164 -13.65 4.83 2.68
C LYS A 164 -12.77 3.86 3.49
N ARG A 165 -11.69 3.35 2.91
CA ARG A 165 -10.83 2.38 3.58
C ARG A 165 -9.77 3.10 4.43
N MET A 166 -9.68 2.67 5.67
CA MET A 166 -8.64 2.96 6.66
C MET A 166 -7.65 1.78 6.80
N PRO A 167 -6.49 1.98 7.44
CA PRO A 167 -5.59 0.88 7.76
C PRO A 167 -6.29 -0.21 8.58
N SER A 168 -6.03 -1.47 8.25
CA SER A 168 -6.78 -2.65 8.74
C SER A 168 -6.79 -2.81 10.26
N ARG A 169 -5.78 -2.27 10.92
CA ARG A 169 -5.58 -2.37 12.36
C ARG A 169 -6.36 -1.33 13.15
N THR A 170 -6.90 -0.31 12.50
CA THR A 170 -7.69 0.75 13.15
C THR A 170 -8.96 0.19 13.78
N PHE A 171 -9.36 0.76 14.92
CA PHE A 171 -10.60 0.37 15.59
C PHE A 171 -11.84 0.44 14.68
N ILE A 172 -11.91 1.45 13.79
CA ILE A 172 -12.97 1.57 12.77
C ILE A 172 -13.05 0.29 11.92
N MET A 173 -11.91 -0.21 11.44
CA MET A 173 -11.85 -1.42 10.63
C MET A 173 -12.22 -2.67 11.40
N GLN A 174 -11.78 -2.78 12.65
CA GLN A 174 -12.08 -3.93 13.49
C GLN A 174 -13.57 -4.00 13.87
N GLU A 175 -14.20 -2.86 14.16
CA GLU A 175 -15.65 -2.79 14.41
C GLU A 175 -16.46 -3.08 13.15
N GLU A 176 -16.09 -2.46 12.02
CA GLU A 176 -16.82 -2.65 10.76
C GLU A 176 -16.68 -4.08 10.22
N ALA A 177 -15.53 -4.73 10.45
CA ALA A 177 -15.35 -6.14 10.11
C ALA A 177 -16.35 -7.05 10.85
N LYS A 178 -16.70 -6.68 12.09
CA LYS A 178 -17.66 -7.39 12.97
C LYS A 178 -19.11 -7.00 12.71
N ALA A 179 -19.38 -5.88 12.02
CA ALA A 179 -20.74 -5.40 11.75
C ALA A 179 -21.41 -6.25 10.64
N PRO A 180 -22.66 -6.71 10.85
CA PRO A 180 -23.41 -7.45 9.83
C PRO A 180 -23.96 -6.49 8.75
N GLY A 181 -23.72 -6.80 7.47
CA GLY A 181 -24.30 -6.06 6.34
C GLY A 181 -23.29 -5.31 5.46
N PHE A 182 -23.69 -4.15 4.94
CA PHE A 182 -22.89 -3.34 4.02
C PHE A 182 -21.66 -2.75 4.72
N LYS A 183 -20.48 -3.14 4.24
CA LYS A 183 -19.18 -2.66 4.72
C LYS A 183 -18.74 -1.48 3.84
N ALA A 184 -18.86 -0.26 4.35
CA ALA A 184 -18.41 0.97 3.72
C ALA A 184 -16.91 0.92 3.35
N GLN A 185 -16.06 0.21 4.10
CA GLN A 185 -14.68 -0.07 3.68
C GLN A 185 -14.54 -0.79 2.32
N LYS A 186 -15.56 -1.56 1.92
CA LYS A 186 -15.62 -2.23 0.61
C LYS A 186 -16.19 -1.30 -0.48
N ASP A 187 -16.52 -0.04 -0.16
CA ASP A 187 -16.93 0.93 -1.17
C ASP A 187 -15.75 1.31 -2.04
N ARG A 188 -15.88 0.91 -3.29
CA ARG A 188 -14.91 1.13 -4.35
C ARG A 188 -15.55 1.96 -5.43
N LEU A 189 -14.79 2.92 -5.92
CA LEU A 189 -15.01 3.58 -7.20
C LEU A 189 -13.83 3.24 -8.14
N THR A 190 -14.01 3.50 -9.42
CA THR A 190 -12.92 3.37 -10.40
C THR A 190 -12.57 4.75 -10.93
N LEU A 191 -11.28 5.06 -10.95
CA LEU A 191 -10.73 6.26 -11.56
C LEU A 191 -10.11 5.89 -12.90
N VAL A 192 -10.40 6.67 -13.92
CA VAL A 192 -9.72 6.65 -15.21
C VAL A 192 -8.71 7.79 -15.18
N MET A 193 -7.43 7.44 -15.06
CA MET A 193 -6.33 8.39 -14.95
C MET A 193 -5.66 8.53 -16.31
N CYS A 194 -5.28 9.75 -16.70
CA CYS A 194 -4.56 9.97 -17.94
C CYS A 194 -3.64 11.18 -17.84
N GLY A 195 -2.41 11.03 -18.30
CA GLY A 195 -1.40 12.09 -18.32
C GLY A 195 -0.33 11.86 -19.36
N ASN A 196 0.50 12.88 -19.59
CA ASN A 196 1.51 12.88 -20.65
C ASN A 196 2.95 12.86 -20.13
N ALA A 197 3.87 12.63 -21.05
CA ALA A 197 5.30 12.60 -20.77
C ALA A 197 5.85 13.94 -20.27
N ALA A 198 5.23 15.07 -20.62
CA ALA A 198 5.62 16.39 -20.10
C ALA A 198 5.19 16.65 -18.64
N GLY A 199 4.54 15.69 -17.97
CA GLY A 199 4.13 15.82 -16.58
C GLY A 199 2.81 16.57 -16.37
N PHE A 200 1.90 16.52 -17.35
CA PHE A 200 0.54 17.01 -17.23
C PHE A 200 -0.45 15.85 -17.06
N MET A 201 -1.49 16.06 -16.24
CA MET A 201 -2.60 15.12 -16.06
C MET A 201 -3.90 15.81 -16.44
N ILE A 202 -4.75 15.13 -17.19
CA ILE A 202 -6.10 15.62 -17.43
C ILE A 202 -6.98 15.40 -16.19
N LYS A 203 -8.14 16.05 -16.17
CA LYS A 203 -9.19 15.76 -15.21
C LYS A 203 -9.50 14.25 -15.21
N PRO A 204 -9.45 13.55 -14.07
CA PRO A 204 -9.67 12.11 -14.05
C PRO A 204 -11.15 11.77 -14.31
N GLY A 205 -11.39 10.68 -15.03
CA GLY A 205 -12.72 10.06 -15.09
C GLY A 205 -13.02 9.34 -13.78
N LEU A 206 -14.29 9.33 -13.37
CA LEU A 206 -14.73 8.62 -12.16
C LEU A 206 -15.97 7.81 -12.47
N ILE A 207 -15.89 6.49 -12.29
CA ILE A 207 -17.03 5.58 -12.43
C ILE A 207 -17.56 5.23 -11.05
N TYR A 208 -18.77 5.70 -10.75
CA TYR A 208 -19.45 5.42 -9.49
C TYR A 208 -20.67 4.50 -9.68
N ARG A 209 -21.09 3.84 -8.60
CA ARG A 209 -22.24 2.93 -8.62
C ARG A 209 -23.57 3.65 -8.84
N SER A 210 -23.72 4.81 -8.21
CA SER A 210 -24.94 5.60 -8.30
C SER A 210 -24.77 6.73 -9.30
N LYS A 211 -25.75 6.92 -10.19
CA LYS A 211 -25.80 8.07 -11.09
C LYS A 211 -25.88 9.38 -10.30
N ASN A 212 -26.80 9.42 -9.32
CA ASN A 212 -27.16 10.61 -8.55
C ASN A 212 -27.12 10.27 -7.04
N PRO A 213 -25.94 10.18 -6.42
CA PRO A 213 -25.84 9.94 -4.98
C PRO A 213 -26.46 11.10 -4.19
N ARG A 214 -27.13 10.80 -3.07
CA ARG A 214 -27.82 11.79 -2.23
C ARG A 214 -26.91 12.96 -1.81
N ALA A 215 -25.64 12.68 -1.52
CA ALA A 215 -24.65 13.69 -1.14
C ALA A 215 -24.31 14.69 -2.27
N MET A 216 -24.66 14.38 -3.52
CA MET A 216 -24.47 15.24 -4.69
C MET A 216 -25.76 15.92 -5.14
N LYS A 217 -26.85 15.80 -4.36
CA LYS A 217 -28.11 16.49 -4.66
C LYS A 217 -27.86 18.00 -4.72
N ASN A 218 -28.38 18.64 -5.78
CA ASN A 218 -28.22 20.08 -6.06
C ASN A 218 -26.76 20.54 -6.32
N LYS A 219 -25.83 19.63 -6.59
CA LYS A 219 -24.49 19.99 -7.06
C LYS A 219 -24.47 20.06 -8.59
N ASN A 220 -23.76 21.05 -9.13
CA ASN A 220 -23.49 21.11 -10.55
C ASN A 220 -22.50 19.97 -10.92
N MET A 221 -22.94 19.03 -11.74
CA MET A 221 -22.15 17.87 -12.14
C MET A 221 -21.03 18.23 -13.11
N ASP A 222 -21.22 19.29 -13.91
CA ASP A 222 -20.22 19.73 -14.91
C ASP A 222 -19.06 20.49 -14.25
N ALA A 223 -19.30 21.07 -13.08
CA ALA A 223 -18.30 21.78 -12.28
C ALA A 223 -17.44 20.86 -11.40
N LEU A 224 -17.64 19.53 -11.48
CA LEU A 224 -16.87 18.60 -10.66
C LEU A 224 -15.38 18.57 -11.05
N PRO A 225 -14.50 18.25 -10.09
CA PRO A 225 -13.09 18.04 -10.36
C PRO A 225 -12.79 16.71 -11.07
N VAL A 226 -13.83 15.98 -11.49
CA VAL A 226 -13.74 14.69 -12.19
C VAL A 226 -14.76 14.65 -13.33
N TYR A 227 -14.51 13.85 -14.36
CA TYR A 227 -15.53 13.51 -15.35
C TYR A 227 -16.40 12.38 -14.80
N TRP A 228 -17.63 12.71 -14.40
CA TRP A 228 -18.51 11.80 -13.67
C TRP A 228 -19.22 10.82 -14.60
N MET A 229 -18.91 9.55 -14.42
CA MET A 229 -19.51 8.41 -15.09
C MET A 229 -20.18 7.48 -14.07
N HIS A 230 -21.08 6.62 -14.55
CA HIS A 230 -21.79 5.70 -13.68
C HIS A 230 -21.93 4.31 -14.29
N ASN A 231 -21.76 3.30 -13.43
CA ASN A 231 -22.03 1.89 -13.72
C ASN A 231 -22.35 1.20 -12.40
N ALA A 232 -23.42 0.41 -12.31
CA ALA A 232 -23.80 -0.31 -11.10
C ALA A 232 -22.67 -1.20 -10.53
N LYS A 233 -21.79 -1.73 -11.41
CA LYS A 233 -20.61 -2.51 -11.01
C LYS A 233 -19.40 -1.64 -10.63
N ALA A 234 -19.42 -0.36 -10.97
CA ALA A 234 -18.30 0.58 -10.89
C ALA A 234 -17.05 0.11 -11.65
N TRP A 235 -17.23 -0.58 -12.77
CA TRP A 235 -16.15 -1.04 -13.66
C TRP A 235 -16.21 -0.32 -15.01
N MET A 236 -15.08 -0.27 -15.70
CA MET A 236 -15.01 0.24 -17.06
C MET A 236 -15.78 -0.67 -18.02
N THR A 237 -16.37 -0.06 -19.06
CA THR A 237 -17.03 -0.76 -20.16
C THR A 237 -16.65 -0.05 -21.46
N LYS A 238 -16.72 -0.73 -22.61
CA LYS A 238 -16.42 -0.13 -23.92
C LYS A 238 -17.21 1.16 -24.17
N ALA A 239 -18.50 1.20 -23.79
CA ALA A 239 -19.33 2.39 -23.94
C ALA A 239 -18.88 3.56 -23.06
N LEU A 240 -18.48 3.30 -21.81
CA LEU A 240 -17.94 4.34 -20.92
C LEU A 240 -16.55 4.80 -21.35
N ASN A 241 -15.72 3.89 -21.86
CA ASN A 241 -14.42 4.20 -22.43
C ASN A 241 -14.55 5.14 -23.64
N LEU A 242 -15.48 4.84 -24.55
CA LEU A 242 -15.79 5.70 -25.69
C LEU A 242 -16.34 7.07 -25.27
N ASP A 243 -17.22 7.10 -24.26
CA ASP A 243 -17.78 8.34 -23.73
C ASP A 243 -16.69 9.23 -23.10
N TRP A 244 -15.87 8.66 -22.21
CA TRP A 244 -14.73 9.35 -21.62
C TRP A 244 -13.76 9.86 -22.69
N PHE A 245 -13.45 9.03 -23.69
CA PHE A 245 -12.55 9.40 -24.77
C PHE A 245 -13.06 10.64 -25.51
N LYS A 246 -14.33 10.62 -25.94
CA LYS A 246 -14.92 11.70 -26.75
C LYS A 246 -15.24 12.97 -25.94
N GLN A 247 -15.75 12.82 -24.73
CA GLN A 247 -16.32 13.92 -23.95
C GLN A 247 -15.35 14.51 -22.92
N CYS A 248 -14.33 13.76 -22.50
CA CYS A 248 -13.34 14.22 -21.52
C CYS A 248 -11.95 14.33 -22.14
N PHE A 249 -11.39 13.23 -22.66
CA PHE A 249 -10.01 13.20 -23.15
C PHE A 249 -9.80 14.18 -24.31
N ILE A 250 -10.58 14.08 -25.39
CA ILE A 250 -10.40 14.93 -26.58
C ILE A 250 -10.51 16.44 -26.25
N PRO A 251 -11.55 16.93 -25.56
CA PRO A 251 -11.65 18.35 -25.23
C PRO A 251 -10.54 18.86 -24.31
N GLU A 252 -10.17 18.10 -23.27
CA GLU A 252 -9.13 18.47 -22.32
C GLU A 252 -7.75 18.56 -23.00
N VAL A 253 -7.40 17.57 -23.84
CA VAL A 253 -6.12 17.56 -24.56
C VAL A 253 -6.07 18.67 -25.61
N LYS A 254 -7.16 18.94 -26.33
CA LYS A 254 -7.24 20.08 -27.27
C LYS A 254 -6.97 21.41 -26.56
N ARG A 255 -7.59 21.61 -25.40
CA ARG A 255 -7.40 22.83 -24.60
C ARG A 255 -5.94 22.94 -24.15
N TYR A 256 -5.39 21.87 -23.57
CA TYR A 256 -4.01 21.82 -23.12
C TYR A 256 -2.99 22.11 -24.24
N LEU A 257 -3.10 21.43 -25.39
CA LEU A 257 -2.17 21.63 -26.50
C LEU A 257 -2.27 23.04 -27.09
N ARG A 258 -3.49 23.60 -27.17
CA ARG A 258 -3.67 25.00 -27.57
C ARG A 258 -2.98 25.97 -26.61
N GLU A 259 -3.10 25.75 -25.29
CA GLU A 259 -2.40 26.55 -24.28
C GLU A 259 -0.87 26.45 -24.40
N LYS A 260 -0.36 25.32 -24.90
CA LYS A 260 1.07 25.12 -25.20
C LYS A 260 1.51 25.62 -26.58
N GLY A 261 0.59 26.13 -27.41
CA GLY A 261 0.89 26.53 -28.79
C GLY A 261 1.31 25.35 -29.67
N LEU A 262 0.80 24.15 -29.38
CA LEU A 262 1.07 22.92 -30.12
C LEU A 262 -0.15 22.49 -30.94
N ASP A 263 0.13 21.90 -32.09
CA ASP A 263 -0.91 21.30 -32.92
C ASP A 263 -1.58 20.12 -32.21
N PHE A 264 -2.87 19.92 -32.50
CA PHE A 264 -3.61 18.77 -32.00
C PHE A 264 -3.20 17.52 -32.76
N LYS A 265 -2.11 16.91 -32.29
CA LYS A 265 -1.56 15.62 -32.71
C LYS A 265 -1.20 14.86 -31.44
N VAL A 266 -1.76 13.67 -31.27
CA VAL A 266 -1.73 12.95 -29.99
C VAL A 266 -1.44 11.48 -30.21
N LEU A 267 -0.58 10.91 -29.37
CA LEU A 267 -0.43 9.47 -29.19
C LEU A 267 -1.05 9.10 -27.84
N LEU A 268 -2.05 8.22 -27.83
CA LEU A 268 -2.66 7.68 -26.61
C LEU A 268 -2.26 6.21 -26.43
N LEU A 269 -1.59 5.93 -25.32
CA LEU A 269 -1.14 4.61 -24.92
C LEU A 269 -2.14 3.98 -23.94
N LEU A 270 -2.59 2.77 -24.25
CA LEU A 270 -3.53 1.98 -23.43
C LEU A 270 -2.96 0.59 -23.13
N ASP A 271 -3.41 -0.03 -22.04
CA ASP A 271 -3.16 -1.47 -21.83
C ASP A 271 -4.07 -2.32 -22.71
N ASN A 272 -3.93 -3.65 -22.70
CA ASN A 272 -4.77 -4.55 -23.50
C ASN A 272 -5.98 -5.09 -22.71
N ALA A 273 -6.58 -4.30 -21.81
CA ALA A 273 -7.72 -4.74 -21.01
C ALA A 273 -9.02 -4.78 -21.83
N GLY A 274 -9.83 -5.82 -21.62
CA GLY A 274 -11.10 -6.02 -22.34
C GLY A 274 -12.19 -4.95 -22.12
N GLY A 275 -11.95 -4.00 -21.21
CA GLY A 275 -12.81 -2.83 -20.99
C GLY A 275 -12.60 -1.70 -22.00
N HIS A 276 -11.48 -1.71 -22.72
CA HIS A 276 -11.16 -0.73 -23.75
C HIS A 276 -11.87 -1.05 -25.07
N ALA A 277 -12.30 -0.01 -25.78
CA ALA A 277 -12.92 -0.15 -27.07
C ALA A 277 -11.82 -0.30 -28.15
N ASP A 278 -11.89 -1.37 -28.94
CA ASP A 278 -10.92 -1.65 -30.00
C ASP A 278 -11.07 -0.68 -31.19
N ASP A 279 -12.18 0.06 -31.23
CA ASP A 279 -12.60 0.97 -32.30
C ASP A 279 -12.57 2.45 -31.89
N LEU A 280 -11.83 2.80 -30.82
CA LEU A 280 -11.57 4.21 -30.52
C LEU A 280 -10.87 4.84 -31.75
N SER A 281 -11.44 5.92 -32.26
CA SER A 281 -10.87 6.65 -33.39
C SER A 281 -11.21 8.13 -33.27
N TYR A 282 -10.22 8.98 -33.52
CA TYR A 282 -10.40 10.41 -33.68
C TYR A 282 -9.29 10.96 -34.57
N ASP A 283 -9.62 11.88 -35.48
CA ASP A 283 -8.64 12.48 -36.39
C ASP A 283 -7.48 13.11 -35.61
N SER A 284 -6.24 12.79 -36.02
CA SER A 284 -5.01 13.23 -35.35
C SER A 284 -4.74 12.62 -33.96
N VAL A 285 -5.47 11.57 -33.57
CA VAL A 285 -5.17 10.77 -32.38
C VAL A 285 -4.79 9.35 -32.82
N GLN A 286 -3.52 9.01 -32.66
CA GLN A 286 -3.04 7.64 -32.79
C GLN A 286 -3.25 6.92 -31.47
N ILE A 287 -3.89 5.76 -31.51
CA ILE A 287 -4.05 4.88 -30.35
C ILE A 287 -3.10 3.71 -30.50
N GLU A 288 -2.36 3.42 -29.45
CA GLU A 288 -1.38 2.35 -29.41
C GLU A 288 -1.56 1.53 -28.14
N PHE A 289 -1.71 0.22 -28.31
CA PHE A 289 -1.88 -0.72 -27.22
C PHE A 289 -0.54 -1.29 -26.80
N LEU A 290 -0.24 -1.23 -25.51
CA LEU A 290 0.95 -1.85 -24.95
C LEU A 290 0.87 -3.38 -25.11
N PRO A 291 2.02 -4.06 -25.28
CA PRO A 291 2.03 -5.51 -25.38
C PRO A 291 1.39 -6.18 -24.16
N PRO A 292 0.79 -7.38 -24.32
CA PRO A 292 0.27 -8.13 -23.20
C PRO A 292 1.33 -8.38 -22.12
N SER A 293 0.93 -8.27 -20.85
CA SER A 293 1.77 -8.57 -19.69
C SER A 293 3.04 -7.70 -19.55
N THR A 294 3.02 -6.48 -20.08
CA THR A 294 4.11 -5.49 -19.91
C THR A 294 3.73 -4.29 -19.05
N THR A 295 2.48 -4.18 -18.61
CA THR A 295 1.93 -3.06 -17.84
C THR A 295 2.82 -2.65 -16.66
N SER A 296 3.11 -3.59 -15.76
CA SER A 296 3.98 -3.36 -14.58
C SER A 296 5.43 -2.99 -14.92
N LEU A 297 5.88 -3.20 -16.17
CA LEU A 297 7.24 -2.92 -16.62
C LEU A 297 7.38 -1.56 -17.29
N ILE A 298 6.42 -1.16 -18.13
CA ILE A 298 6.57 0.00 -19.02
C ILE A 298 5.38 0.96 -19.04
N GLN A 299 4.23 0.61 -18.46
CA GLN A 299 3.08 1.53 -18.43
C GLN A 299 3.34 2.69 -17.46
N PRO A 300 3.44 3.95 -17.92
CA PRO A 300 3.83 5.07 -17.06
C PRO A 300 2.95 5.26 -15.83
N LEU A 301 1.63 5.10 -15.95
CA LEU A 301 0.71 5.25 -14.82
C LEU A 301 0.99 4.23 -13.69
N ASP A 302 1.42 3.02 -14.04
CA ASP A 302 1.84 1.97 -13.10
C ASP A 302 3.29 2.06 -12.65
N GLN A 303 4.11 2.91 -13.27
CA GLN A 303 5.48 3.17 -12.83
C GLN A 303 5.58 4.10 -11.61
N GLY A 304 4.44 4.50 -11.04
CA GLY A 304 4.39 5.21 -9.75
C GLY A 304 3.34 6.30 -9.67
N ILE A 305 2.76 6.76 -10.78
CA ILE A 305 1.78 7.85 -10.79
C ILE A 305 0.53 7.46 -9.98
N ILE A 306 -0.06 6.29 -10.25
CA ILE A 306 -1.24 5.80 -9.51
C ILE A 306 -0.92 5.64 -8.02
N ARG A 307 0.26 5.13 -7.69
CA ARG A 307 0.70 4.97 -6.30
C ARG A 307 0.89 6.32 -5.61
N ALA A 308 1.44 7.31 -6.31
CA ALA A 308 1.67 8.67 -5.79
C ALA A 308 0.33 9.35 -5.50
N PHE A 309 -0.60 9.25 -6.45
CA PHE A 309 -1.95 9.73 -6.29
C PHE A 309 -2.64 9.12 -5.05
N LYS A 310 -2.56 7.79 -4.87
CA LYS A 310 -3.15 7.12 -3.71
C LYS A 310 -2.48 7.49 -2.39
N ALA A 311 -1.17 7.72 -2.41
CA ALA A 311 -0.44 8.21 -1.24
C ALA A 311 -0.91 9.61 -0.84
N LEU A 312 -1.03 10.54 -1.81
CA LEU A 312 -1.56 11.88 -1.58
C LEU A 312 -3.02 11.86 -1.14
N TYR A 313 -3.86 11.02 -1.75
CA TYR A 313 -5.25 10.84 -1.33
C TYR A 313 -5.34 10.38 0.13
N THR A 314 -4.51 9.40 0.50
CA THR A 314 -4.46 8.86 1.87
C THR A 314 -3.99 9.92 2.85
N HIS A 315 -2.90 10.63 2.52
CA HIS A 315 -2.39 11.76 3.29
C HIS A 315 -3.49 12.81 3.53
N ASN A 316 -4.18 13.24 2.48
CA ASN A 316 -5.21 14.27 2.56
C ASN A 316 -6.42 13.82 3.37
N THR A 317 -6.78 12.55 3.28
CA THR A 317 -7.83 11.95 4.11
C THR A 317 -7.44 11.96 5.59
N LEU A 318 -6.19 11.61 5.93
CA LEU A 318 -5.69 11.64 7.30
C LEU A 318 -5.56 13.07 7.83
N GLN A 319 -5.08 14.01 7.01
CA GLN A 319 -4.99 15.42 7.40
C GLN A 319 -6.37 15.99 7.73
N GLN A 320 -7.40 15.71 6.91
CA GLN A 320 -8.77 16.14 7.20
C GLN A 320 -9.32 15.60 8.51
N LEU A 321 -8.89 14.42 8.93
CA LEU A 321 -9.27 13.86 10.23
C LEU A 321 -8.57 14.58 11.36
N VAL A 322 -7.27 14.88 11.22
CA VAL A 322 -6.51 15.64 12.21
C VAL A 322 -7.13 17.02 12.39
N ASP A 323 -7.39 17.72 11.28
CA ASP A 323 -8.03 19.04 11.29
C ASP A 323 -9.41 19.00 11.98
N ALA A 324 -10.16 17.91 11.81
CA ALA A 324 -11.47 17.73 12.45
C ALA A 324 -11.37 17.43 13.95
N VAL A 325 -10.36 16.65 14.38
CA VAL A 325 -10.04 16.43 15.79
C VAL A 325 -9.65 17.74 16.48
N ASP A 326 -8.80 18.54 15.84
CA ASP A 326 -8.33 19.81 16.40
C ASP A 326 -9.46 20.85 16.51
N SER A 327 -10.48 20.74 15.67
CA SER A 327 -11.62 21.68 15.61
C SER A 327 -12.76 21.34 16.57
N ASP A 328 -12.83 20.11 17.09
CA ASP A 328 -13.96 19.62 17.90
C ASP A 328 -13.47 18.85 19.13
N GLN A 329 -13.67 19.42 20.32
CA GLN A 329 -13.27 18.79 21.59
C GLN A 329 -14.06 17.51 21.90
N ASP A 330 -15.25 17.35 21.34
CA ASP A 330 -16.11 16.17 21.49
C ASP A 330 -16.03 15.24 20.26
N PHE A 331 -14.95 15.34 19.48
CA PHE A 331 -14.79 14.64 18.21
C PHE A 331 -15.02 13.12 18.34
N SER A 332 -16.00 12.64 17.58
CA SER A 332 -16.25 11.22 17.38
C SER A 332 -15.75 10.80 16.00
N LEU A 333 -14.59 10.12 15.97
CA LEU A 333 -14.04 9.55 14.74
C LEU A 333 -15.06 8.67 14.00
N LYS A 334 -15.90 7.96 14.74
CA LYS A 334 -16.96 7.10 14.22
C LYS A 334 -18.04 7.89 13.50
N ASP A 335 -18.50 8.99 14.09
CA ASP A 335 -19.57 9.80 13.51
C ASP A 335 -19.05 10.66 12.35
N TYR A 336 -17.81 11.15 12.46
CA TYR A 336 -17.11 11.76 11.34
C TYR A 336 -17.04 10.80 10.14
N TRP A 337 -16.57 9.56 10.35
CA TRP A 337 -16.42 8.60 9.26
C TRP A 337 -17.77 8.13 8.68
N ARG A 338 -18.81 8.06 9.50
CA ARG A 338 -20.20 7.85 9.02
C ARG A 338 -20.67 9.01 8.15
N GLY A 339 -20.31 10.23 8.50
CA GLY A 339 -20.59 11.45 7.73
C GLY A 339 -19.74 11.60 6.46
N TYR A 340 -18.66 10.84 6.31
CA TYR A 340 -17.78 10.92 5.14
C TYR A 340 -18.52 10.50 3.86
N THR A 341 -18.61 11.42 2.89
CA THR A 341 -19.42 11.23 1.68
C THR A 341 -18.57 11.22 0.41
N ILE A 342 -19.20 10.88 -0.73
CA ILE A 342 -18.56 11.00 -2.03
C ILE A 342 -18.11 12.44 -2.34
N ALA A 343 -18.75 13.46 -1.75
CA ALA A 343 -18.30 14.85 -1.90
C ALA A 343 -16.92 15.07 -1.23
N SER A 344 -16.71 14.52 -0.03
CA SER A 344 -15.41 14.53 0.66
C SER A 344 -14.35 13.77 -0.16
N CYS A 345 -14.73 12.64 -0.75
CA CYS A 345 -13.87 11.91 -1.67
C CYS A 345 -13.45 12.74 -2.90
N LEU A 346 -14.39 13.45 -3.52
CA LEU A 346 -14.10 14.30 -4.69
C LEU A 346 -13.13 15.43 -4.35
N GLN A 347 -13.25 16.02 -3.15
CA GLN A 347 -12.30 17.03 -2.66
C GLN A 347 -10.89 16.44 -2.51
N ASN A 348 -10.76 15.24 -1.94
CA ASN A 348 -9.47 14.58 -1.79
C ASN A 348 -8.87 14.13 -3.12
N ILE A 349 -9.69 13.71 -4.09
CA ILE A 349 -9.23 13.44 -5.47
C ILE A 349 -8.67 14.74 -6.09
N GLN A 350 -9.41 15.84 -6.00
CA GLN A 350 -8.98 17.12 -6.54
C GLN A 350 -7.66 17.58 -5.94
N ARG A 351 -7.56 17.56 -4.60
CA ARG A 351 -6.36 17.98 -3.88
C ARG A 351 -5.17 17.09 -4.24
N ALA A 352 -5.35 15.77 -4.26
CA ALA A 352 -4.29 14.84 -4.64
C ALA A 352 -3.77 15.11 -6.06
N ILE A 353 -4.65 15.37 -7.04
CA ILE A 353 -4.22 15.71 -8.40
C ILE A 353 -3.46 17.05 -8.44
N GLN A 354 -3.91 18.06 -7.70
CA GLN A 354 -3.25 19.38 -7.63
C GLN A 354 -1.87 19.33 -6.96
N GLU A 355 -1.67 18.41 -6.03
CA GLU A 355 -0.40 18.21 -5.32
C GLU A 355 0.60 17.35 -6.09
N MET A 356 0.16 16.62 -7.14
CA MET A 356 1.08 15.85 -7.98
C MET A 356 2.02 16.80 -8.73
N LYS A 357 3.31 16.58 -8.54
CA LYS A 357 4.36 17.39 -9.17
C LYS A 357 4.59 16.92 -10.62
N PRO A 358 4.70 17.84 -11.59
CA PRO A 358 5.02 17.48 -12.98
C PRO A 358 6.27 16.62 -13.12
N GLU A 359 7.29 16.85 -12.28
CA GLU A 359 8.55 16.10 -12.27
C GLU A 359 8.34 14.65 -11.84
N THR A 360 7.42 14.41 -10.88
CA THR A 360 7.03 13.05 -10.44
C THR A 360 6.36 12.30 -11.59
N LEU A 361 5.45 12.98 -12.31
CA LEU A 361 4.75 12.42 -13.46
C LEU A 361 5.72 12.11 -14.60
N ASN A 362 6.58 13.06 -14.97
CA ASN A 362 7.61 12.91 -16.01
C ASN A 362 8.58 11.77 -15.69
N ALA A 363 9.06 11.66 -14.44
CA ALA A 363 9.98 10.60 -14.04
C ALA A 363 9.43 9.18 -14.26
N CYS A 364 8.11 8.99 -14.15
CA CYS A 364 7.46 7.69 -14.37
C CYS A 364 7.53 7.21 -15.83
N TRP A 365 7.86 8.09 -16.77
CA TRP A 365 8.06 7.73 -18.18
C TRP A 365 9.41 7.10 -18.46
N LYS A 366 10.36 7.12 -17.50
CA LYS A 366 11.76 6.72 -17.72
C LYS A 366 11.95 5.34 -18.33
N LYS A 367 11.08 4.37 -17.99
CA LYS A 367 11.20 3.00 -18.54
C LYS A 367 10.68 2.86 -19.96
N LEU A 368 9.75 3.72 -20.38
CA LEU A 368 9.14 3.71 -21.71
C LEU A 368 9.83 4.68 -22.65
N TRP A 369 10.11 5.90 -22.18
CA TRP A 369 10.68 6.99 -22.96
C TRP A 369 11.74 7.77 -22.17
N PRO A 370 12.95 7.19 -21.97
CA PRO A 370 14.02 7.82 -21.20
C PRO A 370 14.38 9.24 -21.67
N GLU A 371 14.33 9.50 -22.97
CA GLU A 371 14.72 10.76 -23.61
C GLU A 371 13.75 11.92 -23.31
N ALA A 372 12.50 11.61 -22.97
CA ALA A 372 11.52 12.62 -22.57
C ALA A 372 11.64 13.03 -21.09
N VAL A 373 12.41 12.29 -20.29
CA VAL A 373 12.56 12.56 -18.86
C VAL A 373 13.61 13.64 -18.64
N GLN A 374 13.19 14.74 -18.01
CA GLN A 374 14.10 15.79 -17.58
C GLN A 374 14.76 15.33 -16.29
N THR A 375 16.09 15.21 -16.26
CA THR A 375 16.82 14.84 -15.03
C THR A 375 16.58 15.90 -13.94
N PRO A 376 15.94 15.58 -12.82
CA PRO A 376 15.75 16.55 -11.76
C PRO A 376 17.06 16.79 -11.03
N ASN A 377 17.42 18.05 -10.82
CA ASN A 377 18.25 18.42 -9.67
C ASN A 377 17.39 18.29 -8.40
N GLY A 378 17.24 17.06 -7.89
CA GLY A 378 16.64 16.80 -6.57
C GLY A 378 15.61 15.66 -6.52
N GLY A 379 15.92 14.65 -5.69
CA GLY A 379 15.02 13.59 -5.22
C GLY A 379 14.63 12.51 -6.24
N SER A 380 14.85 11.23 -5.89
CA SER A 380 14.25 10.10 -6.62
C SER A 380 12.73 10.08 -6.43
N LEU A 381 11.99 9.46 -7.36
CA LEU A 381 10.57 9.13 -7.18
C LEU A 381 10.32 8.36 -5.88
N ASP A 382 11.27 7.48 -5.52
CA ASP A 382 11.26 6.76 -4.26
C ASP A 382 11.30 7.73 -3.06
N ASP A 383 12.08 8.80 -3.12
CA ASP A 383 12.20 9.76 -2.01
C ASP A 383 10.87 10.50 -1.76
N ILE A 384 10.14 10.82 -2.83
CA ILE A 384 8.81 11.46 -2.75
C ILE A 384 7.80 10.50 -2.13
N HIS A 385 7.74 9.26 -2.61
CA HIS A 385 6.83 8.25 -2.06
C HIS A 385 7.10 7.97 -0.58
N HIS A 386 8.37 7.79 -0.20
CA HIS A 386 8.74 7.53 1.18
C HIS A 386 8.35 8.72 2.07
N SER A 387 8.65 9.96 1.64
CA SER A 387 8.29 11.17 2.38
C SER A 387 6.78 11.36 2.60
N THR A 388 5.94 11.13 1.58
CA THR A 388 4.48 11.23 1.73
C THR A 388 3.91 10.15 2.64
N VAL A 389 4.40 8.91 2.51
CA VAL A 389 3.97 7.79 3.37
C VAL A 389 4.43 8.02 4.82
N ASP A 390 5.66 8.48 5.04
CA ASP A 390 6.17 8.85 6.36
C ASP A 390 5.30 9.93 7.01
N THR A 391 4.92 10.96 6.25
CA THR A 391 4.04 12.03 6.72
C THR A 391 2.66 11.49 7.08
N ALA A 392 2.08 10.62 6.24
CA ALA A 392 0.80 9.96 6.52
C ALA A 392 0.85 9.10 7.80
N VAL A 393 1.95 8.38 8.05
CA VAL A 393 2.14 7.64 9.32
C VAL A 393 2.17 8.59 10.51
N ASN A 394 2.82 9.75 10.40
CA ASN A 394 2.89 10.71 11.49
C ASN A 394 1.51 11.33 11.78
N LEU A 395 0.74 11.68 10.74
CA LEU A 395 -0.65 12.14 10.90
C LEU A 395 -1.53 11.07 11.55
N ALA A 396 -1.42 9.81 11.10
CA ALA A 396 -2.15 8.71 11.71
C ALA A 396 -1.85 8.57 13.20
N LYS A 397 -0.60 8.75 13.63
CA LYS A 397 -0.23 8.71 15.05
C LYS A 397 -0.80 9.86 15.86
N GLN A 398 -0.98 11.04 15.26
CA GLN A 398 -1.57 12.21 15.93
C GLN A 398 -3.04 11.99 16.26
N LEU A 399 -3.79 11.25 15.43
CA LEU A 399 -5.20 10.94 15.68
C LEU A 399 -5.45 10.19 16.99
N GLY A 400 -4.47 9.46 17.50
CA GLY A 400 -4.62 8.69 18.72
C GLY A 400 -5.52 7.46 18.56
N GLY A 401 -5.42 6.51 19.51
CA GLY A 401 -6.32 5.34 19.59
C GLY A 401 -5.79 4.05 18.96
N ASP A 402 -6.53 2.96 19.18
CA ASP A 402 -6.11 1.60 18.80
C ASP A 402 -5.96 1.45 17.28
N GLY A 403 -4.74 1.08 16.85
CA GLY A 403 -4.35 0.92 15.45
C GLY A 403 -3.88 2.19 14.75
N PHE A 404 -4.02 3.36 15.37
CA PHE A 404 -3.47 4.64 14.91
C PHE A 404 -2.15 4.98 15.62
N ASN A 405 -2.08 4.74 16.93
CA ASN A 405 -0.89 4.97 17.76
C ASN A 405 0.35 4.18 17.31
N ASP A 406 0.16 2.97 16.80
CA ASP A 406 1.22 2.07 16.36
C ASP A 406 1.23 1.83 14.85
N MET A 407 0.72 2.81 14.09
CA MET A 407 0.75 2.82 12.63
C MET A 407 2.18 2.72 12.10
N THR A 408 2.37 1.82 11.14
CA THR A 408 3.66 1.59 10.47
C THR A 408 3.60 1.99 9.00
N LEU A 409 4.77 2.11 8.37
CA LEU A 409 4.87 2.32 6.92
C LEU A 409 4.23 1.17 6.14
N ASP A 410 4.37 -0.06 6.62
CA ASP A 410 3.76 -1.24 5.99
C ASP A 410 2.23 -1.15 6.03
N ASP A 411 1.64 -0.62 7.10
CA ASP A 411 0.19 -0.44 7.22
C ASP A 411 -0.36 0.57 6.20
N ILE A 412 0.34 1.68 5.96
CA ILE A 412 -0.04 2.70 4.97
C ILE A 412 0.22 2.20 3.54
N ASN A 413 1.36 1.56 3.29
CA ASN A 413 1.63 0.95 1.98
C ASN A 413 0.59 -0.13 1.65
N ALA A 414 0.23 -0.98 2.60
CA ALA A 414 -0.83 -1.97 2.40
C ALA A 414 -2.19 -1.33 2.07
N LEU A 415 -2.49 -0.13 2.60
CA LEU A 415 -3.70 0.62 2.25
C LEU A 415 -3.65 1.15 0.81
N ILE A 416 -2.51 1.75 0.42
CA ILE A 416 -2.26 2.26 -0.92
C ILE A 416 -2.36 1.11 -1.96
N ASP A 417 -1.77 -0.04 -1.63
CA ASP A 417 -1.63 -1.19 -2.52
C ASP A 417 -2.84 -2.14 -2.47
N ALA A 418 -3.88 -1.85 -1.67
CA ALA A 418 -5.02 -2.73 -1.42
C ALA A 418 -5.92 -3.06 -2.64
N HIS A 419 -5.46 -2.72 -3.85
CA HIS A 419 -6.23 -2.60 -5.08
C HIS A 419 -5.76 -3.58 -6.17
N THR A 420 -4.71 -4.37 -5.91
CA THR A 420 -4.16 -5.40 -6.82
C THR A 420 -4.96 -6.71 -6.82
N HIS A 421 -6.06 -6.79 -6.06
CA HIS A 421 -6.95 -7.95 -6.09
C HIS A 421 -8.31 -7.58 -6.71
N PRO A 422 -8.76 -8.28 -7.77
CA PRO A 422 -10.14 -8.26 -8.22
C PRO A 422 -11.08 -8.59 -7.04
N LEU A 423 -12.25 -7.96 -7.00
CA LEU A 423 -13.31 -8.40 -6.07
C LEU A 423 -13.65 -9.85 -6.42
N THR A 424 -13.63 -10.74 -5.45
CA THR A 424 -14.04 -12.14 -5.67
C THR A 424 -15.55 -12.20 -5.95
N ASP A 425 -16.02 -13.27 -6.60
CA ASP A 425 -17.46 -13.50 -6.79
C ASP A 425 -18.22 -13.60 -5.44
N GLU A 426 -17.53 -13.95 -4.36
CA GLU A 426 -18.01 -13.89 -2.99
C GLU A 426 -18.25 -12.44 -2.50
N ASP A 427 -17.35 -11.50 -2.81
CA ASP A 427 -17.55 -10.08 -2.50
C ASP A 427 -18.74 -9.47 -3.26
N LEU A 428 -19.05 -9.99 -4.45
CA LEU A 428 -20.18 -9.56 -5.27
C LEU A 428 -21.51 -10.15 -4.79
N THR A 429 -21.50 -11.39 -4.29
CA THR A 429 -22.69 -12.07 -3.75
C THR A 429 -23.07 -11.55 -2.36
N GLU A 430 -22.12 -11.29 -1.46
CA GLU A 430 -22.39 -10.62 -0.18
C GLU A 430 -23.06 -9.25 -0.36
N LYS A 431 -22.63 -8.47 -1.36
CA LYS A 431 -23.18 -7.14 -1.67
C LYS A 431 -24.57 -7.18 -2.33
N LYS A 432 -24.88 -8.21 -3.13
CA LYS A 432 -26.25 -8.44 -3.64
C LYS A 432 -27.22 -8.74 -2.49
N ASN A 433 -26.78 -9.54 -1.52
CA ASN A 433 -27.58 -9.93 -0.36
C ASN A 433 -27.83 -8.77 0.62
N SER A 434 -26.92 -7.80 0.71
CA SER A 434 -27.15 -6.60 1.53
C SER A 434 -28.14 -5.61 0.87
N SER A 435 -28.08 -5.44 -0.45
CA SER A 435 -29.02 -4.59 -1.21
C SER A 435 -30.44 -5.18 -1.21
N SER A 436 -30.59 -6.50 -1.29
CA SER A 436 -31.90 -7.16 -1.18
C SER A 436 -32.49 -7.04 0.23
N ARG A 437 -31.65 -7.10 1.28
CA ARG A 437 -32.06 -6.85 2.67
C ARG A 437 -32.51 -5.41 2.91
N ILE A 438 -31.81 -4.42 2.36
CA ILE A 438 -32.21 -3.00 2.47
C ILE A 438 -33.54 -2.74 1.73
N ASN A 439 -33.73 -3.31 0.54
CA ASN A 439 -34.99 -3.19 -0.20
C ASN A 439 -36.16 -3.87 0.54
N THR A 440 -35.91 -5.03 1.17
CA THR A 440 -36.91 -5.74 1.97
C THR A 440 -37.27 -4.97 3.25
N LEU A 441 -36.30 -4.31 3.89
CA LEU A 441 -36.53 -3.48 5.07
C LEU A 441 -37.27 -2.20 4.71
N MET A 442 -36.94 -1.55 3.59
CA MET A 442 -37.65 -0.38 3.05
C MET A 442 -39.11 -0.73 2.70
N LEU A 443 -39.36 -1.88 2.07
CA LEU A 443 -40.72 -2.37 1.76
C LEU A 443 -41.52 -2.69 3.03
N LYS A 444 -40.87 -3.24 4.08
CA LYS A 444 -41.51 -3.46 5.38
C LYS A 444 -41.83 -2.15 6.08
N VAL A 445 -40.90 -1.19 6.12
CA VAL A 445 -41.12 0.13 6.71
C VAL A 445 -42.22 0.89 5.97
N MET A 446 -42.24 0.89 4.64
CA MET A 446 -43.33 1.51 3.87
C MET A 446 -44.69 0.85 4.12
N ARG A 447 -44.76 -0.46 4.37
CA ARG A 447 -46.01 -1.13 4.77
C ARG A 447 -46.47 -0.78 6.19
N THR A 448 -45.56 -0.46 7.10
CA THR A 448 -45.91 -0.05 8.47
C THR A 448 -46.43 1.38 8.57
N TYR A 449 -46.13 2.25 7.59
CA TYR A 449 -46.57 3.65 7.55
C TYR A 449 -47.72 3.93 6.56
N THR A 450 -48.38 2.89 6.04
CA THR A 450 -49.56 3.04 5.15
C THR A 450 -50.79 2.28 5.67
N LEU A 451 -50.98 2.26 7.00
CA LEU A 451 -52.23 1.86 7.65
C LEU A 451 -52.67 2.94 8.63
#